data_AF-A0A4S1ZHR2-F1
#
_entry.id   AF-A0A4S1ZHR2-F1
#
_cell.length_a   1.000
_cell.length_b   1.000
_cell.length_c   1.000
_cell.angle_alpha   90.00
_cell.angle_beta   90.00
_cell.angle_gamma   90.00
#
_symmetry.space_group_name_H-M   'P 1'
#
loop_
_entity.id
_entity.type
_entity.pdbx_description
1 polymer ?
#
loop_
_entity_poly.entity_id
_entity_poly.type
_entity_poly.pdbx_seq_one_letter_code
_entity_poly.pdbx_strand_id
1 'polypeptide(L)'
;METIEIIKIIESQLTTDEQQLLKDTINYGSWGDCDMEFRNEVGEVETAYAWGYCTNDAKDAGHFSGRKVASMFKSIYKKLCPDNHTGRFLSQCNDWWGDGSGDMLFIRGEACKVVEEWAKQE
;
A
#
# COMPACT_ATOMS: atom_id res chain seq x y z
N MET A 1 16.50 5.21 2.96
CA MET A 1 15.49 6.13 2.37
C MET A 1 14.94 7.04 3.45
N GLU A 2 15.03 8.35 3.26
CA GLU A 2 14.43 9.27 4.23
C GLU A 2 12.89 9.20 4.13
N THR A 3 12.25 9.21 5.28
CA THR A 3 10.79 9.14 5.45
C THR A 3 10.02 10.20 4.61
N ILE A 4 10.65 11.36 4.36
CA ILE A 4 10.12 12.44 3.49
C ILE A 4 10.15 12.08 1.99
N GLU A 5 11.08 11.24 1.56
CA GLU A 5 11.20 10.81 0.16
C GLU A 5 10.04 9.90 -0.26
N ILE A 6 9.51 9.11 0.68
CA ILE A 6 8.39 8.19 0.42
C ILE A 6 7.15 8.94 -0.02
N ILE A 7 6.77 9.99 0.73
CA ILE A 7 5.57 10.77 0.41
C ILE A 7 5.73 11.48 -0.94
N LYS A 8 6.90 12.04 -1.23
CA LYS A 8 7.19 12.63 -2.54
C LYS A 8 7.08 11.61 -3.68
N ILE A 9 7.52 10.37 -3.47
CA ILE A 9 7.37 9.29 -4.45
C ILE A 9 5.89 8.98 -4.69
N ILE A 10 5.10 8.83 -3.62
CA ILE A 10 3.67 8.59 -3.71
C ILE A 10 3.00 9.73 -4.49
N GLU A 11 3.22 10.97 -4.09
CA GLU A 11 2.56 12.15 -4.68
C GLU A 11 2.97 12.42 -6.14
N SER A 12 4.22 12.10 -6.51
CA SER A 12 4.71 12.29 -7.87
C SER A 12 4.30 11.20 -8.85
N GLN A 13 4.05 9.97 -8.37
CA GLN A 13 3.71 8.84 -9.23
C GLN A 13 2.20 8.56 -9.29
N LEU A 14 1.48 8.81 -8.21
CA LEU A 14 0.06 8.51 -8.10
C LEU A 14 -0.81 9.72 -8.48
N THR A 15 -1.95 9.45 -9.11
CA THR A 15 -3.00 10.48 -9.32
C THR A 15 -3.67 10.83 -7.99
N THR A 16 -4.38 11.95 -7.93
CA THR A 16 -5.15 12.33 -6.72
C THR A 16 -6.13 11.24 -6.28
N ASP A 17 -6.82 10.59 -7.22
CA ASP A 17 -7.74 9.49 -6.91
C ASP A 17 -7.00 8.25 -6.35
N GLU A 18 -5.84 7.92 -6.90
CA GLU A 18 -5.01 6.80 -6.41
C GLU A 18 -4.41 7.10 -5.04
N GLN A 19 -3.99 8.34 -4.80
CA GLN A 19 -3.55 8.80 -3.48
C GLN A 19 -4.69 8.68 -2.48
N GLN A 20 -5.88 9.20 -2.80
CA GLN A 20 -7.04 9.11 -1.91
C GLN A 20 -7.41 7.66 -1.59
N LEU A 21 -7.42 6.76 -2.59
CA LEU A 21 -7.68 5.34 -2.36
C LEU A 21 -6.64 4.71 -1.43
N LEU A 22 -5.36 5.07 -1.58
CA LEU A 22 -4.30 4.60 -0.69
C LEU A 22 -4.51 5.13 0.74
N LYS A 23 -4.85 6.41 0.90
CA LYS A 23 -5.19 6.99 2.21
C LYS A 23 -6.38 6.27 2.85
N ASP A 24 -7.45 6.01 2.10
CA ASP A 24 -8.63 5.28 2.55
C ASP A 24 -8.25 3.87 3.03
N THR A 25 -7.38 3.18 2.29
CA THR A 25 -6.89 1.85 2.67
C THR A 25 -6.11 1.87 3.99
N ILE A 26 -5.22 2.85 4.16
CA ILE A 26 -4.40 3.00 5.37
C ILE A 26 -5.28 3.33 6.59
N ASN A 27 -6.30 4.19 6.41
CA ASN A 27 -7.15 4.64 7.52
C ASN A 27 -8.19 3.61 7.96
N TYR A 28 -8.72 2.80 7.03
CA TYR A 28 -9.85 1.89 7.31
C TYR A 28 -9.46 0.41 7.27
N GLY A 29 -8.35 0.05 6.61
CA GLY A 29 -7.97 -1.34 6.41
C GLY A 29 -6.98 -1.91 7.42
N SER A 30 -6.62 -1.21 8.50
CA SER A 30 -5.58 -1.68 9.42
C SER A 30 -5.85 -3.09 9.96
N TRP A 31 -4.91 -4.01 9.73
CA TRP A 31 -5.00 -5.40 10.17
C TRP A 31 -4.04 -5.70 11.34
N GLY A 32 -2.75 -5.42 11.16
CA GLY A 32 -1.74 -5.73 12.18
C GLY A 32 -0.32 -5.83 11.63
N ASP A 33 0.62 -6.13 12.52
CA ASP A 33 2.02 -6.35 12.19
C ASP A 33 2.28 -7.73 11.57
N CYS A 34 3.26 -7.79 10.68
CA CYS A 34 3.76 -9.03 10.09
C CYS A 34 5.17 -8.85 9.53
N ASP A 35 5.75 -9.95 9.03
CA ASP A 35 6.94 -9.91 8.17
C ASP A 35 6.50 -10.04 6.71
N MET A 36 7.08 -9.22 5.83
CA MET A 36 6.78 -9.23 4.40
C MET A 36 8.02 -8.96 3.55
N GLU A 37 7.99 -9.42 2.30
CA GLU A 37 9.04 -9.16 1.32
C GLU A 37 8.97 -7.71 0.81
N PHE A 38 10.13 -7.06 0.78
CA PHE A 38 10.35 -5.75 0.15
C PHE A 38 11.64 -5.77 -0.65
N ARG A 39 11.85 -4.74 -1.47
CA ARG A 39 13.12 -4.52 -2.15
C ARG A 39 14.00 -3.54 -1.40
N ASN A 40 15.29 -3.88 -1.30
CA ASN A 40 16.30 -2.98 -0.78
C ASN A 40 16.78 -1.97 -1.84
N GLU A 41 17.82 -1.19 -1.53
CA GLU A 41 18.32 -0.15 -2.42
C GLU A 41 18.95 -0.70 -3.71
N VAL A 42 19.56 -1.89 -3.66
CA VAL A 42 20.15 -2.56 -4.83
C VAL A 42 19.14 -3.40 -5.63
N GLY A 43 17.88 -3.44 -5.18
CA GLY A 43 16.78 -4.13 -5.85
C GLY A 43 16.62 -5.60 -5.48
N GLU A 44 17.36 -6.10 -4.49
CA GLU A 44 17.20 -7.47 -3.98
C GLU A 44 16.00 -7.56 -3.04
N VAL A 45 15.38 -8.74 -3.00
CA VAL A 45 14.26 -9.01 -2.09
C VAL A 45 14.80 -9.37 -0.71
N GLU A 46 14.26 -8.72 0.31
CA GLU A 46 14.54 -8.99 1.71
C GLU A 46 13.24 -9.05 2.51
N THR A 47 13.22 -9.88 3.55
CA THR A 47 12.11 -9.91 4.52
C THR A 47 12.33 -8.81 5.54
N ALA A 48 11.31 -7.97 5.75
CA ALA A 48 11.32 -6.92 6.76
C ALA A 48 9.98 -6.85 7.49
N TYR A 49 10.02 -6.30 8.70
CA TYR A 49 8.83 -5.97 9.47
C TYR A 49 7.94 -5.00 8.68
N ALA A 50 6.62 -5.22 8.74
CA ALA A 50 5.60 -4.48 8.02
C ALA A 50 4.33 -4.32 8.85
N TRP A 51 3.49 -3.37 8.41
CA TRP A 51 2.10 -3.28 8.83
C TRP A 51 1.19 -3.58 7.65
N GLY A 52 0.23 -4.47 7.85
CA GLY A 52 -0.72 -4.92 6.83
C GLY A 52 -2.05 -4.19 6.86
N TYR A 53 -2.62 -4.00 5.68
CA TYR A 53 -3.87 -3.30 5.43
C TYR A 53 -4.76 -4.05 4.44
N CYS A 54 -5.99 -4.35 4.85
CA CYS A 54 -7.05 -4.93 4.03
C CYS A 54 -7.51 -3.91 2.98
N THR A 55 -7.23 -4.18 1.70
CA THR A 55 -7.60 -3.25 0.60
C THR A 55 -9.12 -3.16 0.39
N ASN A 56 -9.85 -4.22 0.75
CA ASN A 56 -11.30 -4.29 0.64
C ASN A 56 -12.04 -3.36 1.60
N ASP A 57 -11.40 -2.95 2.70
CA ASP A 57 -12.01 -2.09 3.72
C ASP A 57 -11.90 -0.60 3.36
N ALA A 58 -11.13 -0.25 2.33
CA ALA A 58 -11.10 1.11 1.77
C ALA A 58 -12.50 1.61 1.31
N LYS A 59 -13.43 0.68 1.03
CA LYS A 59 -14.82 1.01 0.70
C LYS A 59 -15.54 1.76 1.84
N ASP A 60 -15.12 1.58 3.08
CA ASP A 60 -15.76 2.17 4.26
C ASP A 60 -15.54 3.69 4.32
N ALA A 61 -14.54 4.22 3.60
CA ALA A 61 -14.35 5.64 3.38
C ALA A 61 -15.42 6.27 2.45
N GLY A 62 -16.09 5.45 1.62
CA GLY A 62 -17.19 5.91 0.76
C GLY A 62 -16.78 6.72 -0.49
N HIS A 63 -15.49 6.95 -0.75
CA HIS A 63 -15.03 7.73 -1.91
C HIS A 63 -15.11 6.99 -3.24
N PHE A 64 -14.83 5.68 -3.23
CA PHE A 64 -14.74 4.86 -4.45
C PHE A 64 -15.44 3.52 -4.28
N SER A 65 -15.94 2.98 -5.39
CA SER A 65 -16.59 1.67 -5.40
C SER A 65 -16.46 0.95 -6.74
N GLY A 66 -16.72 -0.36 -6.71
CA GLY A 66 -16.78 -1.21 -7.90
C GLY A 66 -15.46 -1.35 -8.66
N ARG A 67 -15.55 -1.56 -9.97
CA ARG A 67 -14.39 -1.88 -10.84
C ARG A 67 -13.30 -0.80 -10.86
N LYS A 68 -13.65 0.45 -10.51
CA LYS A 68 -12.69 1.55 -10.44
C LYS A 68 -11.62 1.29 -9.38
N VAL A 69 -12.00 0.77 -8.21
CA VAL A 69 -11.09 0.44 -7.10
C VAL A 69 -10.03 -0.57 -7.55
N ALA A 70 -10.45 -1.70 -8.12
CA ALA A 70 -9.52 -2.71 -8.63
C ALA A 70 -8.56 -2.18 -9.70
N SER A 71 -9.05 -1.27 -10.56
CA SER A 71 -8.23 -0.66 -11.61
C SER A 71 -7.20 0.33 -11.04
N MET A 72 -7.57 1.08 -10.01
CA MET A 72 -6.66 2.00 -9.30
C MET A 72 -5.59 1.23 -8.52
N PHE A 73 -5.94 0.19 -7.77
CA PHE A 73 -4.95 -0.64 -7.09
C PHE A 73 -3.97 -1.29 -8.07
N LYS A 74 -4.45 -1.86 -9.18
CA LYS A 74 -3.58 -2.38 -10.24
C LYS A 74 -2.60 -1.32 -10.77
N SER A 75 -3.06 -0.07 -10.92
CA SER A 75 -2.22 1.05 -11.32
C SER A 75 -1.19 1.43 -10.25
N ILE A 76 -1.60 1.52 -8.98
CA ILE A 76 -0.73 1.78 -7.83
C ILE A 76 0.39 0.73 -7.76
N TYR A 77 0.06 -0.56 -7.81
CA TYR A 77 1.06 -1.62 -7.73
C TYR A 77 2.01 -1.60 -8.93
N LYS A 78 1.53 -1.30 -10.13
CA LYS A 78 2.41 -1.17 -11.30
C LYS A 78 3.44 -0.04 -11.13
N LYS A 79 3.08 1.02 -10.42
CA LYS A 79 3.93 2.20 -10.21
C LYS A 79 4.90 2.01 -9.03
N LEU A 80 4.39 1.50 -7.90
CA LEU A 80 5.13 1.43 -6.64
C LEU A 80 5.75 0.05 -6.37
N CYS A 81 5.26 -1.01 -7.02
CA CYS A 81 5.66 -2.40 -6.84
C CYS A 81 5.97 -3.07 -8.21
N PRO A 82 6.95 -2.54 -8.96
CA PRO A 82 7.15 -2.91 -10.36
C PRO A 82 7.48 -4.40 -10.59
N ASP A 83 8.03 -5.08 -9.58
CA ASP A 83 8.52 -6.45 -9.72
C ASP A 83 7.73 -7.40 -8.82
N ASN A 84 6.71 -8.03 -9.41
CA ASN A 84 5.89 -9.07 -8.79
C ASN A 84 5.19 -8.62 -7.49
N HIS A 85 4.59 -7.43 -7.49
CA HIS A 85 3.88 -6.87 -6.32
C HIS A 85 4.76 -6.56 -5.11
N THR A 86 6.08 -6.58 -5.28
CA THR A 86 7.07 -6.20 -4.27
C THR A 86 7.69 -4.85 -4.61
N GLY A 87 7.59 -3.89 -3.70
CA GLY A 87 8.21 -2.56 -3.83
C GLY A 87 9.20 -2.28 -2.70
N ARG A 88 9.77 -1.06 -2.70
CA ARG A 88 10.75 -0.64 -1.67
C ARG A 88 10.14 -0.37 -0.30
N PHE A 89 8.96 0.24 -0.27
CA PHE A 89 8.23 0.58 0.95
C PHE A 89 6.80 0.04 0.98
N LEU A 90 6.27 -0.38 -0.16
CA LEU A 90 4.94 -0.93 -0.33
C LEU A 90 5.05 -2.26 -1.04
N SER A 91 4.41 -3.28 -0.50
CA SER A 91 4.25 -4.59 -1.14
C SER A 91 2.78 -5.00 -1.08
N GLN A 92 2.40 -5.97 -1.90
CA GLN A 92 1.04 -6.45 -1.97
C GLN A 92 0.99 -7.98 -2.08
N CYS A 93 -0.04 -8.56 -1.49
CA CYS A 93 -0.39 -9.97 -1.65
C CYS A 93 -1.85 -10.08 -2.11
N ASN A 94 -2.09 -10.85 -3.16
CA ASN A 94 -3.45 -11.20 -3.57
C ASN A 94 -3.94 -12.34 -2.71
N ASP A 95 -5.21 -12.27 -2.30
CA ASP A 95 -5.91 -13.36 -1.63
C ASP A 95 -5.14 -14.00 -0.46
N TRP A 96 -4.73 -13.16 0.50
CA TRP A 96 -4.00 -13.58 1.71
C TRP A 96 -4.70 -14.69 2.50
N TRP A 97 -6.04 -14.73 2.46
CA TRP A 97 -6.85 -15.73 3.16
C TRP A 97 -7.10 -17.00 2.34
N GLY A 98 -6.83 -16.98 1.02
CA GLY A 98 -7.09 -18.09 0.11
C GLY A 98 -8.58 -18.32 -0.19
N ASP A 99 -9.43 -17.32 0.07
CA ASP A 99 -10.89 -17.39 -0.09
C ASP A 99 -11.45 -16.38 -1.11
N GLY A 100 -10.57 -15.63 -1.77
CA GLY A 100 -10.87 -14.59 -2.75
C GLY A 100 -11.19 -13.22 -2.15
N SER A 101 -11.10 -13.04 -0.82
CA SER A 101 -11.46 -11.79 -0.13
C SER A 101 -10.29 -11.07 0.56
N GLY A 102 -9.07 -11.59 0.42
CA GLY A 102 -7.92 -11.20 1.24
C GLY A 102 -6.84 -10.35 0.55
N ASP A 103 -7.17 -9.45 -0.38
CA ASP A 103 -6.12 -8.61 -0.98
C ASP A 103 -5.54 -7.65 0.08
N MET A 104 -4.24 -7.83 0.35
CA MET A 104 -3.52 -7.15 1.43
C MET A 104 -2.43 -6.24 0.88
N LEU A 105 -2.36 -5.03 1.41
CA LEU A 105 -1.29 -4.07 1.17
C LEU A 105 -0.41 -4.00 2.40
N PHE A 106 0.91 -3.94 2.23
CA PHE A 106 1.86 -3.89 3.32
C PHE A 106 2.75 -2.66 3.19
N ILE A 107 2.90 -1.92 4.28
CA ILE A 107 3.86 -0.82 4.39
C ILE A 107 5.04 -1.30 5.23
N ARG A 108 6.27 -1.09 4.74
CA ARG A 108 7.49 -1.40 5.48
C ARG A 108 7.50 -0.64 6.81
N GLY A 109 7.88 -1.29 7.91
CA GLY A 109 7.75 -0.74 9.26
C GLY A 109 8.33 0.66 9.46
N GLU A 110 9.52 0.89 8.92
CA GLU A 110 10.20 2.19 8.97
C GLU A 110 9.41 3.32 8.29
N ALA A 111 8.51 2.98 7.37
CA ALA A 111 7.64 3.90 6.63
C ALA A 111 6.23 4.02 7.23
N CYS A 112 5.80 3.10 8.10
CA CYS A 112 4.41 3.03 8.55
C CYS A 112 3.93 4.34 9.17
N LYS A 113 4.69 4.87 10.14
CA LYS A 113 4.32 6.09 10.85
C LYS A 113 4.09 7.27 9.92
N VAL A 114 4.96 7.51 8.94
CA VAL A 114 4.79 8.66 8.03
C VAL A 114 3.65 8.45 7.06
N VAL A 115 3.46 7.23 6.56
CA VAL A 115 2.39 6.93 5.60
C VAL A 115 1.03 7.06 6.29
N GLU A 116 0.91 6.62 7.54
CA GLU A 116 -0.30 6.82 8.36
C GLU A 116 -0.54 8.30 8.70
N GLU A 117 0.50 9.07 9.04
CA GLU A 117 0.38 10.51 9.28
C GLU A 117 -0.03 11.28 8.02
N TRP A 118 0.51 10.88 6.86
CA TRP A 118 0.12 11.41 5.55
C TRP A 118 -1.32 11.01 5.18
N ALA A 119 -1.73 9.78 5.47
CA ALA A 119 -3.08 9.29 5.18
C ALA A 119 -4.18 10.04 5.93
N LYS A 120 -3.86 10.63 7.09
CA LYS A 120 -4.78 11.45 7.89
C LYS A 120 -4.97 12.87 7.35
N GLN A 121 -4.17 13.30 6.38
CA GLN A 121 -4.27 14.61 5.76
C GLN A 121 -5.39 14.61 4.71
N GLU A 122 -6.12 15.73 4.57
CA GLU A 122 -7.10 15.93 3.50
C GLU A 122 -6.41 15.94 2.13
#